data_AF-A0AAX4EVK0-F1
#
_entry.id   AF-A0AAX4EVK0-F1
#
_cell.length_a   1.000
_cell.length_b   1.000
_cell.length_c   1.000
_cell.angle_alpha   90.00
_cell.angle_beta   90.00
_cell.angle_gamma   90.00
#
_symmetry.space_group_name_H-M   'P 1'
#
loop_
_entity.id
_entity.type
_entity.pdbx_description
1 polymer ?
#
loop_
_entity_poly.entity_id
_entity_poly.type
_entity_poly.pdbx_seq_one_letter_code
_entity_poly.pdbx_strand_id
1 'polypeptide(L)'
;MKLDKYIEETIKQIITGIAAAKKFGDQNGAKVNPASATFNFQNATNIFCSNTGVPIQQIEFDILVSVSEGNSSTDSPEITVGSLTVSGDAQTSETTNSSTNRIKFSIPVLLPLSGTRE
;
A
#
# COMPACT_ATOMS: atom_id res chain seq x y z
N MET A 1 -13.68 -15.48 6.72
CA MET A 1 -13.17 -15.57 5.31
C MET A 1 -12.14 -16.71 5.16
N LYS A 2 -12.06 -17.43 4.03
CA LYS A 2 -10.98 -18.42 3.76
C LYS A 2 -9.67 -17.72 3.34
N LEU A 3 -8.50 -18.32 3.62
CA LEU A 3 -7.18 -17.71 3.38
C LEU A 3 -6.93 -17.35 1.91
N ASP A 4 -7.33 -18.21 0.97
CA ASP A 4 -7.23 -17.99 -0.47
C ASP A 4 -7.98 -16.73 -0.92
N LYS A 5 -9.25 -16.60 -0.50
CA LYS A 5 -10.05 -15.41 -0.77
C LYS A 5 -9.46 -14.15 -0.12
N TYR A 6 -8.91 -14.28 1.09
CA TYR A 6 -8.26 -13.16 1.77
C TYR A 6 -7.05 -12.63 1.00
N ILE A 7 -6.18 -13.52 0.51
CA ILE A 7 -5.01 -13.15 -0.29
C ILE A 7 -5.45 -12.49 -1.59
N GLU A 8 -6.45 -13.06 -2.28
CA GLU A 8 -6.99 -12.51 -3.52
C GLU A 8 -7.53 -11.08 -3.33
N GLU A 9 -8.41 -10.87 -2.37
CA GLU A 9 -9.01 -9.56 -2.10
C GLU A 9 -7.97 -8.53 -1.63
N THR A 10 -7.01 -8.96 -0.80
CA THR A 10 -5.90 -8.11 -0.38
C THR A 10 -5.07 -7.62 -1.58
N ILE A 11 -4.69 -8.53 -2.49
CA ILE A 11 -3.91 -8.17 -3.68
C ILE A 11 -4.71 -7.25 -4.60
N LYS A 12 -6.01 -7.51 -4.82
CA LYS A 12 -6.90 -6.63 -5.61
C LYS A 12 -6.95 -5.21 -5.06
N GLN A 13 -7.07 -5.06 -3.74
CA GLN A 13 -7.09 -3.76 -3.09
C GLN A 13 -5.75 -3.02 -3.22
N ILE A 14 -4.63 -3.72 -3.04
CA ILE A 14 -3.29 -3.14 -3.26
C ILE A 14 -3.14 -2.66 -4.71
N ILE A 15 -3.51 -3.49 -5.69
CA ILE A 15 -3.46 -3.12 -7.12
C ILE A 15 -4.33 -1.89 -7.40
N THR A 16 -5.56 -1.87 -6.87
CA THR A 16 -6.49 -0.75 -7.05
C THR A 16 -5.95 0.54 -6.44
N GLY A 17 -5.40 0.47 -5.23
CA GLY A 17 -4.75 1.60 -4.56
C GLY A 17 -3.54 2.13 -5.33
N ILE A 18 -2.69 1.24 -5.85
CA ILE A 18 -1.54 1.62 -6.69
C ILE A 18 -2.00 2.31 -7.97
N ALA A 19 -3.03 1.79 -8.65
CA ALA A 19 -3.56 2.39 -9.86
C ALA A 19 -4.13 3.80 -9.63
N ALA A 20 -4.85 3.98 -8.51
CA ALA A 20 -5.36 5.29 -8.11
C ALA A 20 -4.21 6.27 -7.78
N ALA A 21 -3.22 5.82 -7.00
CA ALA A 21 -2.04 6.62 -6.66
C ALA A 21 -1.22 7.00 -7.90
N LYS A 22 -1.10 6.10 -8.89
CA LYS A 22 -0.44 6.39 -10.17
C LYS A 22 -1.09 7.56 -10.89
N LYS A 23 -2.42 7.60 -10.98
CA LYS A 23 -3.15 8.69 -11.65
C LYS A 23 -2.84 10.05 -11.00
N PHE A 24 -2.87 10.11 -9.66
CA PHE A 24 -2.51 11.34 -8.93
C PHE A 24 -1.02 11.69 -9.12
N GLY A 25 -0.14 10.69 -9.03
CA GLY A 25 1.30 10.89 -9.23
C GLY A 25 1.61 11.49 -10.60
N ASP A 26 1.02 10.94 -11.66
CA ASP A 26 1.22 11.41 -13.04
C ASP A 26 0.85 12.90 -13.20
N GLN A 27 -0.16 13.38 -12.47
CA GLN A 27 -0.60 14.79 -12.48
C GLN A 27 0.32 15.72 -11.66
N ASN A 28 1.08 15.16 -10.71
CA ASN A 28 1.88 15.92 -9.75
C ASN A 28 3.40 15.71 -9.94
N GLY A 29 3.82 15.24 -11.13
CA GLY A 29 5.24 15.05 -11.45
C GLY A 29 5.89 13.85 -10.75
N ALA A 30 5.11 12.94 -10.18
CA ALA A 30 5.58 11.68 -9.61
C ALA A 30 5.25 10.51 -10.55
N LYS A 31 5.93 9.37 -10.38
CA LYS A 31 5.54 8.11 -11.02
C LYS A 31 5.51 7.00 -9.97
N VAL A 32 4.32 6.44 -9.77
CA VAL A 32 4.10 5.28 -8.89
C VAL A 32 4.28 3.99 -9.68
N ASN A 33 5.10 3.08 -9.16
CA ASN A 33 5.51 1.83 -9.81
C ASN A 33 5.94 2.01 -11.28
N PRO A 34 6.93 2.88 -11.58
CA PRO A 34 7.29 3.19 -12.95
C PRO A 34 8.03 2.03 -13.63
N ALA A 35 7.71 1.78 -14.91
CA ALA A 35 8.46 0.85 -15.75
C ALA A 35 9.92 1.27 -15.98
N SER A 36 10.25 2.54 -15.72
CA SER A 36 11.62 3.05 -15.79
C SER A 36 12.47 2.68 -14.57
N ALA A 37 11.89 2.04 -13.55
CA ALA A 37 12.65 1.55 -12.41
C ALA A 37 13.66 0.48 -12.84
N THR A 38 14.94 0.78 -12.66
CA THR A 38 16.03 -0.14 -12.98
C THR A 38 17.09 -0.13 -11.88
N PHE A 39 17.89 -1.19 -11.82
CA PHE A 39 18.96 -1.35 -10.85
C PHE A 39 20.30 -0.94 -11.46
N ASN A 40 21.19 -0.38 -10.64
CA ASN A 40 22.57 -0.17 -11.08
C ASN A 40 23.30 -1.52 -11.13
N PHE A 41 23.78 -1.92 -12.31
CA PHE A 41 24.53 -3.15 -12.55
C PHE A 41 25.78 -3.29 -11.66
N GLN A 42 26.34 -2.18 -11.15
CA GLN A 42 27.52 -2.19 -10.27
C GLN A 42 27.15 -2.27 -8.78
N ASN A 43 25.94 -1.85 -8.39
CA ASN A 43 25.46 -1.83 -7.01
C ASN A 43 23.95 -2.08 -7.01
N ALA A 44 23.55 -3.34 -6.81
CA ALA A 44 22.17 -3.81 -6.88
C ALA A 44 21.21 -3.16 -5.87
N THR A 45 21.70 -2.31 -4.98
CA THR A 45 20.94 -1.62 -3.94
C THR A 45 20.29 -0.31 -4.41
N ASN A 46 20.81 0.32 -5.46
CA ASN A 46 20.31 1.61 -5.94
C ASN A 46 19.36 1.43 -7.11
N ILE A 47 18.11 1.86 -6.93
CA ILE A 47 17.09 1.91 -7.98
C ILE A 47 17.01 3.34 -8.50
N PHE A 48 17.01 3.50 -9.82
CA PHE A 48 16.90 4.80 -10.47
C PHE A 48 15.98 4.70 -11.68
N CYS A 49 15.51 5.86 -12.13
CA CYS A 49 14.76 6.00 -13.36
C CYS A 49 15.72 5.90 -14.55
N SER A 50 15.63 4.86 -15.36
CA SER A 50 16.52 4.64 -16.52
C SER A 50 16.52 5.80 -17.52
N ASN A 51 15.41 6.54 -17.63
CA ASN A 51 15.29 7.67 -18.55
C ASN A 51 15.97 8.94 -18.04
N THR A 52 16.01 9.15 -16.74
CA THR A 52 16.47 10.43 -16.16
C THR A 52 17.69 10.28 -15.26
N GLY A 53 18.04 9.07 -14.82
CA GLY A 53 19.08 8.82 -13.80
C GLY A 53 18.69 9.28 -12.39
N VAL A 54 17.44 9.72 -12.18
CA VAL A 54 16.96 10.18 -10.88
C VAL A 54 16.74 8.97 -9.95
N PRO A 55 17.18 9.02 -8.68
CA PRO A 55 16.90 7.97 -7.71
C PRO A 55 15.40 7.71 -7.55
N ILE A 56 15.03 6.43 -7.49
CA ILE A 56 13.66 5.99 -7.19
C ILE A 56 13.64 5.49 -5.76
N GLN A 57 12.64 5.94 -5.00
CA GLN A 57 12.49 5.57 -3.60
C GLN A 57 11.62 4.31 -3.47
N GLN A 58 12.04 3.38 -2.62
CA GLN A 58 11.18 2.29 -2.16
C GLN A 58 10.34 2.81 -0.99
N ILE A 59 9.03 2.98 -1.19
CA ILE A 59 8.11 3.30 -0.10
C ILE A 59 7.67 1.99 0.53
N GLU A 60 8.04 1.78 1.79
CA GLU A 60 7.69 0.59 2.56
C GLU A 60 6.35 0.78 3.27
N PHE A 61 5.47 -0.19 3.11
CA PHE A 61 4.19 -0.27 3.79
C PHE A 61 4.25 -1.43 4.78
N ASP A 62 3.92 -1.14 6.04
CA ASP A 62 3.81 -2.11 7.12
C ASP A 62 2.48 -1.88 7.82
N ILE A 63 1.48 -2.67 7.44
CA ILE A 63 0.07 -2.41 7.75
C ILE A 63 -0.47 -3.53 8.63
N LEU A 64 -1.07 -3.17 9.76
CA LEU A 64 -1.88 -4.06 10.57
C LEU A 64 -3.32 -3.99 10.07
N VAL A 65 -3.86 -5.12 9.63
CA VAL A 65 -5.23 -5.25 9.13
C VAL A 65 -6.04 -6.07 10.13
N SER A 66 -7.18 -5.53 10.52
CA SER A 66 -8.15 -6.21 11.38
C SER A 66 -9.40 -6.51 10.55
N VAL A 67 -9.75 -7.79 10.43
CA VAL A 67 -11.02 -8.19 9.80
C VAL A 67 -12.08 -8.27 10.90
N SER A 68 -13.10 -7.40 10.83
CA SER A 68 -14.29 -7.52 11.67
C SER A 68 -15.39 -8.21 10.84
N GLU A 69 -15.81 -9.40 11.26
CA GLU A 69 -16.98 -10.07 10.67
C GLU A 69 -18.24 -9.45 11.28
N GLY A 70 -18.74 -8.37 10.68
CA GLY A 70 -20.05 -7.79 11.01
C GLY A 70 -21.18 -8.58 10.33
N ASN A 71 -22.29 -8.80 11.05
CA ASN A 71 -23.51 -9.51 10.62
C ASN A 71 -24.32 -8.78 9.51
N SER A 72 -23.68 -8.16 8.53
CA SER A 72 -24.35 -7.49 7.41
C SER A 72 -24.25 -8.33 6.13
N SER A 73 -25.40 -8.80 5.67
CA SER A 73 -25.63 -9.69 4.51
C SER A 73 -25.32 -9.07 3.13
N THR A 74 -24.24 -8.32 2.99
CA THR A 74 -23.82 -7.72 1.72
C THR A 74 -22.45 -8.26 1.31
N ASP A 75 -22.42 -8.85 0.12
CA ASP A 75 -21.47 -9.81 -0.46
C ASP A 75 -20.01 -9.36 -0.67
N SER A 76 -19.48 -8.44 0.15
CA SER A 76 -18.06 -8.07 0.07
C SER A 76 -17.56 -7.62 1.45
N PRO A 77 -16.64 -8.37 2.09
CA PRO A 77 -16.02 -7.92 3.33
C PRO A 77 -15.20 -6.66 3.06
N GLU A 78 -15.63 -5.53 3.60
CA GLU A 78 -14.90 -4.27 3.55
C GLU A 78 -13.66 -4.38 4.45
N ILE A 79 -12.47 -4.23 3.87
CA ILE A 79 -11.23 -4.24 4.65
C ILE A 79 -11.05 -2.85 5.25
N THR A 80 -11.42 -2.71 6.52
CA THR A 80 -11.20 -1.47 7.28
C THR A 80 -9.75 -1.42 7.76
N VAL A 81 -8.97 -0.47 7.23
CA VAL A 81 -7.66 -0.14 7.81
C VAL A 81 -7.93 0.62 9.11
N GLY A 82 -7.73 -0.04 10.25
CA GLY A 82 -8.01 0.54 11.55
C GLY A 82 -7.10 1.73 11.84
N SER A 83 -7.66 2.94 11.92
CA SER A 83 -7.03 4.01 12.69
C SER A 83 -7.17 3.66 14.17
N LEU A 84 -6.07 3.49 14.90
CA LEU A 84 -6.10 3.42 16.35
C LEU A 84 -6.54 4.80 16.90
N THR A 85 -7.83 5.04 16.98
CA THR A 85 -8.38 6.11 17.81
C THR A 85 -8.52 5.56 19.22
N VAL A 86 -7.53 5.84 20.06
CA VAL A 86 -7.63 5.61 21.51
C VAL A 86 -8.63 6.64 22.05
N SER A 87 -9.90 6.26 22.09
CA SER A 87 -10.95 6.97 22.80
C SER A 87 -11.34 6.10 23.98
N GLY A 88 -10.94 6.51 25.19
CA GLY A 88 -11.37 5.85 26.41
C GLY A 88 -12.86 6.13 26.64
N ASP A 89 -13.70 5.11 26.52
CA ASP A 89 -14.64 4.68 27.56
C ASP A 89 -15.48 3.48 27.09
N ALA A 90 -15.81 2.61 28.06
CA ALA A 90 -16.90 1.64 28.06
C ALA A 90 -16.90 0.49 27.04
N GLN A 91 -16.28 -0.62 27.45
CA GLN A 91 -16.84 -1.98 27.48
C GLN A 91 -18.13 -2.25 26.65
N THR A 92 -17.96 -2.84 25.46
CA THR A 92 -18.90 -3.84 24.92
C THR A 92 -18.10 -5.07 24.53
N SER A 93 -18.33 -6.15 25.28
CA SER A 93 -17.86 -7.49 24.97
C SER A 93 -18.63 -8.03 23.76
N GLU A 94 -18.23 -7.63 22.56
CA GLU A 94 -18.42 -8.48 21.39
C GLU A 94 -17.14 -9.28 21.20
N THR A 95 -17.26 -10.60 21.32
CA THR A 95 -16.20 -11.55 20.95
C THR A 95 -16.08 -11.54 19.43
N THR A 96 -15.67 -10.42 18.85
CA THR A 96 -15.27 -10.38 17.44
C THR A 96 -14.01 -11.24 17.36
N ASN A 97 -14.09 -12.37 16.67
CA ASN A 97 -12.94 -13.15 16.26
C ASN A 97 -12.10 -12.32 15.28
N SER A 98 -11.44 -11.27 15.77
CA SER A 98 -10.62 -10.39 14.96
C SER A 98 -9.34 -11.12 14.61
N SER A 99 -9.26 -11.64 13.38
CA SER A 99 -7.99 -12.07 12.82
C SER A 99 -7.19 -10.80 12.49
N THR A 100 -6.10 -10.58 13.23
CA THR A 100 -5.15 -9.51 12.95
C THR A 100 -4.06 -10.06 12.03
N ASN A 101 -3.94 -9.47 10.84
CA ASN A 101 -2.92 -9.84 9.86
C ASN A 101 -1.99 -8.66 9.60
N ARG A 102 -0.71 -8.93 9.44
CA ARG A 102 0.30 -7.92 9.11
C ARG A 102 0.70 -8.09 7.66
N ILE A 103 0.54 -7.04 6.86
CA ILE A 103 0.90 -7.01 5.45
C ILE A 103 2.11 -6.10 5.29
N LYS A 104 3.16 -6.62 4.66
CA LYS A 104 4.37 -5.85 4.32
C LYS A 104 4.64 -5.91 2.82
N PHE A 105 4.83 -4.76 2.20
CA PHE A 105 5.23 -4.65 0.80
C PHE A 105 5.93 -3.32 0.56
N SER A 106 6.63 -3.20 -0.57
CA SER A 106 7.23 -1.94 -1.01
C SER A 106 6.78 -1.58 -2.42
N ILE A 107 6.72 -0.27 -2.70
CA ILE A 107 6.41 0.24 -4.04
C ILE A 107 7.54 1.18 -4.48
N PRO A 108 8.15 0.99 -5.66
CA PRO A 108 9.05 1.98 -6.24
C PRO A 108 8.26 3.22 -6.64
N VAL A 109 8.68 4.39 -6.15
CA VAL A 109 8.08 5.68 -6.48
C VAL A 109 9.17 6.65 -6.89
N LEU A 110 9.03 7.19 -8.10
CA LEU A 110 9.77 8.38 -8.51
C LEU A 110 9.02 9.58 -7.96
N LEU A 111 9.59 10.24 -6.96
CA LEU A 111 9.00 11.44 -6.36
C LEU A 111 9.19 12.67 -7.24
N PRO A 112 8.37 13.73 -7.07
CA PRO A 112 8.54 14.97 -7.79
C PRO A 112 9.93 15.56 -7.57
N LEU A 113 10.54 16.05 -8.65
CA LEU A 113 11.82 16.72 -8.60
C LEU A 113 11.67 18.10 -7.98
N SER A 114 12.57 18.44 -7.05
CA SER A 114 12.77 19.79 -6.57
C SER A 114 14.12 20.32 -7.05
N GLY A 115 14.15 21.47 -7.71
CA GLY A 115 15.37 22.08 -8.25
C GLY A 115 15.70 21.67 -9.69
N THR A 116 16.82 22.18 -10.22
CA THR A 116 17.34 21.89 -11.56
C THR A 116 18.52 20.93 -11.46
N ARG A 117 18.57 19.94 -12.35
CA ARG A 117 19.78 19.16 -12.61
C ARG A 117 20.52 19.84 -13.77
N GLU A 118 21.52 20.66 -13.45
CA GLU A 118 22.45 21.22 -14.44
C GLU A 118 23.30 20.13 -15.09
#